data_AF-B1YQ14-F1
#
_entry.id   AF-B1YQ14-F1
#
_cell.length_a   1.000
_cell.length_b   1.000
_cell.length_c   1.000
_cell.angle_alpha   90.00
_cell.angle_beta   90.00
_cell.angle_gamma   90.00
#
_symmetry.space_group_name_H-M   'P 1'
#
loop_
_entity.id
_entity.type
_entity.pdbx_description
1 polymer ?
#
loop_
_entity_poly.entity_id
_entity_poly.type
_entity_poly.pdbx_seq_one_letter_code
_entity_poly.pdbx_strand_id
1 'polypeptide(L)'
;MGWWYDAFGDKPDWFALYADDGRMDDETFCNGVRRGNFRLHPAVGRGLSKGCITIQQQSDFNIIKGMLRGVKNVKVPRTDILTYGKVIVR
;
A
#
# COMPACT_ATOMS: atom_id res chain seq x y z
N MET A 1 -5.49 -8.76 22.69
CA MET A 1 -5.80 -7.31 22.80
C MET A 1 -5.04 -6.45 21.77
N GLY A 2 -4.75 -6.95 20.55
CA GLY A 2 -4.05 -6.17 19.50
C GLY A 2 -4.95 -5.76 18.33
N TRP A 3 -6.01 -6.52 18.06
CA TRP A 3 -6.92 -6.35 16.91
C TRP A 3 -7.68 -5.01 16.88
N TRP A 4 -7.85 -4.34 18.01
CA TRP A 4 -8.56 -3.06 18.11
C TRP A 4 -7.66 -1.85 17.83
N TYR A 5 -6.38 -1.91 18.25
CA TYR A 5 -5.39 -0.87 17.92
C TYR A 5 -5.09 -0.86 16.43
N ASP A 6 -4.98 -2.05 15.84
CA ASP A 6 -4.82 -2.17 14.39
C ASP A 6 -6.01 -1.61 13.62
N ALA A 7 -7.23 -1.56 14.15
CA ALA A 7 -8.39 -1.10 13.37
C ALA A 7 -8.49 0.43 13.24
N PHE A 8 -7.94 1.21 14.18
CA PHE A 8 -8.23 2.65 14.32
C PHE A 8 -7.02 3.57 14.58
N GLY A 9 -5.80 3.04 14.77
CA GLY A 9 -4.59 3.85 14.90
C GLY A 9 -3.89 4.13 13.56
N ASP A 10 -3.04 5.16 13.52
CA ASP A 10 -2.07 5.32 12.43
C ASP A 10 -1.27 4.02 12.29
N LYS A 11 -1.20 3.47 11.07
CA LYS A 11 -0.51 2.20 10.79
C LYS A 11 0.82 2.48 10.10
N PRO A 12 1.89 2.83 10.86
CA PRO A 12 3.19 3.23 10.30
C PRO A 12 3.88 2.12 9.49
N ASP A 13 3.32 0.91 9.54
CA ASP A 13 3.88 -0.27 8.90
C ASP A 13 3.27 -0.61 7.55
N TRP A 14 2.20 0.08 7.15
CA TRP A 14 1.57 -0.12 5.85
C TRP A 14 2.28 0.66 4.76
N PHE A 15 2.24 0.14 3.54
CA PHE A 15 2.82 0.83 2.40
C PHE A 15 1.74 1.53 1.59
N ALA A 16 1.95 2.82 1.28
CA ALA A 16 1.09 3.56 0.37
C ALA A 16 1.33 3.10 -1.07
N LEU A 17 0.23 2.93 -1.82
CA LEU A 17 0.22 2.58 -3.23
C LEU A 17 -0.30 3.79 -4.00
N TYR A 18 0.55 4.36 -4.84
CA TYR A 18 0.23 5.48 -5.71
C TYR A 18 0.05 4.97 -7.15
N ALA A 19 -0.92 5.53 -7.87
CA ALA A 19 -1.13 5.19 -9.27
C ALA A 19 0.07 5.67 -10.11
N ASP A 20 0.52 4.85 -11.06
CA ASP A 20 1.54 5.25 -12.04
C ASP A 20 0.85 5.89 -13.26
N ASP A 21 0.13 6.99 -13.05
CA ASP A 21 -0.60 7.74 -14.08
C ASP A 21 0.08 9.07 -14.45
N GLY A 22 1.31 9.26 -13.97
CA GLY A 22 2.08 10.49 -14.15
C GLY A 22 1.79 11.58 -13.12
N ARG A 23 0.85 11.35 -12.19
CA ARG A 23 0.59 12.19 -11.02
C ARG A 23 1.09 11.46 -9.77
N MET A 24 1.54 12.23 -8.78
CA MET A 24 2.00 11.70 -7.48
C MET A 24 1.04 12.16 -6.40
N ASP A 25 -0.21 11.72 -6.51
CA ASP A 25 -1.29 11.97 -5.57
C ASP A 25 -1.85 10.64 -5.07
N ASP A 26 -2.41 10.63 -3.85
CA ASP A 26 -3.01 9.42 -3.24
C ASP A 26 -4.42 9.16 -3.77
N GLU A 27 -4.64 9.49 -5.03
CA GLU A 27 -5.93 9.52 -5.71
C GLU A 27 -5.78 9.00 -7.14
N THR A 28 -6.83 8.41 -7.67
CA THR A 28 -6.90 8.04 -9.08
C THR A 28 -8.36 7.96 -9.50
N PHE A 29 -8.62 8.04 -10.81
CA PHE A 29 -9.97 7.92 -11.36
C PHE A 29 -10.16 6.56 -12.00
N CYS A 30 -11.03 5.74 -11.41
CA CYS A 30 -11.45 4.47 -12.01
C CYS A 30 -12.87 4.65 -12.58
N ASN A 31 -13.01 4.61 -13.90
CA ASN A 31 -14.30 4.81 -14.60
C ASN A 31 -15.01 6.11 -14.20
N GLY A 32 -14.26 7.22 -14.08
CA GLY A 32 -14.81 8.52 -13.67
C GLY A 32 -15.08 8.68 -12.17
N VAL A 33 -14.85 7.64 -11.36
CA VAL A 33 -14.98 7.70 -9.90
C VAL A 33 -13.62 7.91 -9.26
N ARG A 34 -13.47 8.98 -8.48
CA ARG A 34 -12.28 9.24 -7.67
C ARG A 34 -12.16 8.18 -6.56
N ARG A 35 -11.02 7.50 -6.54
CA ARG A 35 -10.60 6.52 -5.52
C ARG A 35 -9.20 6.88 -5.05
N GLY A 36 -8.70 6.25 -3.99
CA GLY A 36 -7.42 6.61 -3.42
C GLY A 36 -7.17 5.93 -2.09
N ASN A 37 -6.15 6.38 -1.36
CA ASN A 37 -5.73 5.81 -0.08
C ASN A 37 -5.46 4.30 -0.17
N PHE A 38 -4.94 3.85 -1.31
CA PHE A 38 -4.63 2.44 -1.52
C PHE A 38 -3.41 2.07 -0.69
N ARG A 39 -3.50 0.93 0.00
CA ARG A 39 -2.44 0.43 0.87
C ARG A 39 -2.14 -1.02 0.56
N LEU A 40 -0.87 -1.41 0.74
CA LEU A 40 -0.48 -2.79 0.95
C LEU A 40 -0.45 -3.05 2.46
N HIS A 41 -1.27 -3.99 2.92
CA HIS A 41 -1.44 -4.27 4.34
C HIS A 41 -1.84 -5.71 4.64
N PRO A 42 -1.66 -6.21 5.88
CA PRO A 42 -2.21 -7.50 6.28
C PRO A 42 -3.73 -7.44 6.40
N ALA A 43 -4.42 -8.57 6.32
CA ALA A 43 -5.86 -8.63 6.52
C ALA A 43 -6.25 -8.04 7.89
N VAL A 44 -7.22 -7.12 7.87
CA VAL A 44 -7.79 -6.48 9.06
C VAL A 44 -9.31 -6.52 8.99
N GLY A 45 -9.96 -6.67 10.15
CA GLY A 45 -11.42 -6.71 10.26
C GLY A 45 -12.07 -7.75 9.32
N ARG A 46 -13.08 -7.32 8.54
CA ARG A 46 -13.82 -8.18 7.58
C ARG A 46 -13.21 -8.23 6.17
N GLY A 47 -12.01 -7.68 5.96
CA GLY A 47 -11.27 -7.86 4.69
C GLY A 47 -11.86 -7.15 3.45
N LEU A 48 -12.71 -6.14 3.62
CA LEU A 48 -13.25 -5.36 2.49
C LEU A 48 -12.17 -4.45 1.89
N SER A 49 -11.51 -4.91 0.83
CA SER A 49 -10.59 -4.09 0.03
C SER A 49 -11.39 -3.31 -1.02
N LYS A 50 -11.38 -1.98 -0.92
CA LYS A 50 -11.86 -1.08 -1.99
C LYS A 50 -10.73 -0.71 -2.97
N GLY A 51 -9.74 -1.59 -3.16
CA GLY A 51 -8.57 -1.40 -4.04
C GLY A 51 -7.21 -1.48 -3.32
N CYS A 52 -7.19 -1.78 -2.02
CA CYS A 52 -5.97 -2.15 -1.31
C CYS A 52 -5.48 -3.55 -1.72
N ILE A 53 -4.18 -3.79 -1.60
CA ILE A 53 -3.61 -5.14 -1.70
C ILE A 53 -3.53 -5.70 -0.27
N THR A 54 -4.24 -6.80 -0.03
CA THR A 54 -4.32 -7.42 1.29
C THR A 54 -3.54 -8.73 1.31
N ILE A 55 -2.60 -8.85 2.25
CA ILE A 55 -1.89 -10.11 2.54
C ILE A 55 -2.63 -10.82 3.68
N GLN A 56 -3.09 -12.05 3.46
CA GLN A 56 -4.01 -12.73 4.39
C GLN A 56 -3.40 -12.95 5.78
N GLN A 57 -2.17 -13.45 5.84
CA GLN A 57 -1.51 -13.75 7.10
C GLN A 57 -0.57 -12.61 7.51
N GLN A 58 -0.58 -12.25 8.79
CA GLN A 58 0.32 -11.24 9.34
C GLN A 58 1.80 -11.65 9.22
N SER A 59 2.11 -12.94 9.33
CA SER A 59 3.46 -13.49 9.14
C SER A 59 4.00 -13.20 7.74
N ASP A 60 3.18 -13.47 6.73
CA ASP A 60 3.56 -13.29 5.32
C ASP A 60 3.73 -11.80 5.01
N PHE A 61 2.85 -10.95 5.57
CA PHE A 61 3.02 -9.51 5.48
C PHE A 61 4.34 -9.04 6.09
N ASN A 62 4.73 -9.57 7.26
CA ASN A 62 5.99 -9.19 7.91
C ASN A 62 7.20 -9.58 7.06
N ILE A 63 7.17 -10.73 6.39
CA ILE A 63 8.22 -11.16 5.45
C ILE A 63 8.31 -10.16 4.27
N ILE A 64 7.18 -9.88 3.61
CA ILE A 64 7.14 -8.94 2.48
C ILE A 64 7.59 -7.53 2.91
N LYS A 65 7.14 -7.07 4.08
CA LYS A 65 7.55 -5.79 4.66
C LYS A 65 9.06 -5.70 4.86
N GLY A 66 9.67 -6.77 5.39
CA GLY A 66 11.12 -6.86 5.54
C GLY A 66 11.84 -6.80 4.19
N MET A 67 11.35 -7.55 3.19
CA MET A 67 11.91 -7.52 1.84
C MET A 67 11.81 -6.13 1.20
N LEU A 68 10.64 -5.48 1.27
CA LEU A 68 10.42 -4.14 0.71
C LEU A 68 11.27 -3.07 1.39
N ARG A 69 11.44 -3.11 2.72
CA ARG A 69 12.31 -2.16 3.43
C ARG A 69 13.80 -2.44 3.21
N GLY A 70 14.16 -3.67 2.85
CA GLY A 70 15.54 -4.09 2.61
C GLY A 70 16.06 -3.79 1.20
N VAL A 71 15.19 -3.46 0.24
CA VAL A 71 15.65 -3.09 -1.11
C VAL A 71 16.16 -1.64 -1.15
N LYS A 72 17.13 -1.38 -2.03
CA LYS A 72 17.53 -0.01 -2.35
C LYS A 72 16.35 0.70 -3.00
N ASN A 73 15.94 1.82 -2.42
CA ASN A 73 14.84 2.61 -2.97
C ASN A 73 15.14 3.05 -4.41
N VAL A 74 14.09 3.02 -5.24
CA VAL A 74 14.14 3.45 -6.65
C VAL A 74 13.49 4.81 -6.77
N LYS A 75 14.11 5.73 -7.52
CA LYS A 75 13.54 7.04 -7.82
C LYS A 75 12.43 6.89 -8.86
N VAL A 76 11.26 7.46 -8.61
CA VAL A 76 10.20 7.43 -9.62
C VAL A 76 10.57 8.38 -10.77
N PRO A 77 10.41 7.99 -12.05
CA PRO A 77 10.83 8.84 -13.15
C PRO A 77 10.21 10.23 -13.09
N ARG A 78 11.04 11.27 -13.27
CA ARG A 78 10.66 12.70 -13.28
C ARG A 78 10.19 13.28 -11.94
N THR A 79 10.44 12.61 -10.82
CA THR A 79 10.13 13.13 -9.47
C THR A 79 11.30 12.88 -8.52
N ASP A 80 11.37 13.57 -7.39
CA ASP A 80 12.35 13.30 -6.31
C ASP A 80 11.86 12.27 -5.29
N ILE A 81 10.76 11.58 -5.60
CA ILE A 81 10.15 10.60 -4.71
C ILE A 81 10.88 9.26 -4.87
N LEU A 82 11.19 8.67 -3.72
CA LEU A 82 11.75 7.33 -3.60
C LEU A 82 10.61 6.34 -3.32
N THR A 83 10.62 5.21 -4.01
CA THR A 83 9.69 4.10 -3.81
C THR A 83 10.44 2.83 -3.40
N TYR A 84 9.76 1.98 -2.62
CA TYR A 84 10.18 0.62 -2.33
C TYR A 84 10.03 -0.33 -3.54
N GLY A 85 9.25 0.05 -4.55
CA GLY A 85 9.10 -0.75 -5.77
C GLY A 85 7.90 -0.38 -6.62
N LYS A 86 7.63 -1.24 -7.62
CA LYS A 86 6.46 -1.15 -8.51
C LYS A 86 5.69 -2.47 -8.44
N VAL A 87 4.38 -2.37 -8.25
CA VAL A 87 3.47 -3.52 -8.37
C VAL A 87 2.71 -3.42 -9.68
N ILE A 88 2.59 -4.54 -10.39
CA ILE A 88 1.77 -4.66 -11.61
C ILE A 88 0.57 -5.51 -11.24
N VAL A 89 -0.61 -4.90 -11.28
CA VAL A 89 -1.89 -5.58 -11.04
C VAL A 89 -2.49 -5.92 -12.41
N ARG A 90 -2.99 -7.15 -12.56
CA ARG A 90 -3.67 -7.64 -13.77
C ARG A 90 -5.13 -7.93 -13.47
#